data_AF-A0A7J7FKI1-F1
#
_entry.id   AF-A0A7J7FKI1-F1
#
_cell.length_a   1.000
_cell.length_b   1.000
_cell.length_c   1.000
_cell.angle_alpha   90.00
_cell.angle_beta   90.00
_cell.angle_gamma   90.00
#
_symmetry.space_group_name_H-M   'P 1'
#
loop_
_entity.id
_entity.type
_entity.pdbx_description
1 polymer ?
#
loop_
_entity_poly.entity_id
_entity_poly.type
_entity_poly.pdbx_seq_one_letter_code
_entity_poly.pdbx_strand_id
1 'polypeptide(L)'
;MAEEIITPVYCTGVSAQVQKLRAKELGLGSHENAIKYLGQNYEQLQTQCLQKGVLFRDEAFPPVPQSLGYKDLGPNSSKTYGIKWKRPTVRGATRGGTQFTLDPGLQVLVGSGVWGGWVSVSGRGQPRDRTLGLLQELFSNPQFIVDGATRTDICQGALGDCWLLAAIASLTLNDTLLHRVVPHGQSFQNGYAGIFHFQLWQFGEWVDVVVDDLLPTKDGKLLFVHSAQGNEFWSALLEKAYAKVNGSYEALSGGSTSEGFEDFTGGVTEWYELRKAPSDLYQIILKALERGSLLGCSIDISSVLDMEAVTFKKLVKGHAYSVTGAKQVNYRGQMVNLIRMRNPWGEVEWTGAWSDSSSEWNNVDPYEREQLRVKMEDGEFWMSFRDFLREFTRLEICNLTPDALQSRRFRKWNTMLYEGTWRRGSTAGGCRNYPGDLTAWAQRACR
;
A
#
# COMPACT_ATOMS: atom_id res chain seq x y z
N MET A 1 -35.02 7.36 17.02
CA MET A 1 -34.03 8.19 17.73
C MET A 1 -33.14 8.77 16.65
N ALA A 2 -33.11 10.09 16.51
CA ALA A 2 -32.25 10.74 15.53
C ALA A 2 -30.81 10.66 16.03
N GLU A 3 -29.91 10.11 15.21
CA GLU A 3 -28.47 10.22 15.45
C GLU A 3 -28.09 11.70 15.43
N GLU A 4 -27.47 12.17 16.50
CA GLU A 4 -26.91 13.51 16.54
C GLU A 4 -25.82 13.62 15.47
N ILE A 5 -26.10 14.45 14.45
CA ILE A 5 -25.10 14.87 13.48
C ILE A 5 -24.04 15.65 14.25
N ILE A 6 -22.89 15.03 14.50
CA ILE A 6 -21.72 15.72 15.03
C ILE A 6 -21.24 16.68 13.93
N THR A 7 -21.75 17.90 13.94
CA THR A 7 -21.20 19.00 13.14
C THR A 7 -19.77 19.26 13.59
N PRO A 8 -18.76 19.22 12.68
CA PRO A 8 -17.40 19.58 13.06
C PRO A 8 -17.37 21.07 13.40
N VAL A 9 -17.26 21.36 14.69
CA VAL A 9 -16.95 22.71 15.14
C VAL A 9 -15.48 22.94 14.82
N TYR A 10 -15.20 23.86 13.90
CA TYR A 10 -13.85 24.36 13.66
C TYR A 10 -13.43 25.27 14.81
N CYS A 11 -13.25 24.70 16.00
CA CYS A 11 -12.46 25.32 17.03
C CYS A 11 -10.99 25.26 16.58
N THR A 12 -10.27 26.36 16.71
CA THR A 12 -8.79 26.37 16.69
C THR A 12 -8.30 26.59 18.12
N GLY A 13 -7.14 26.01 18.47
CA GLY A 13 -6.56 26.16 19.81
C GLY A 13 -6.98 25.08 20.79
N VAL A 14 -6.84 25.36 22.09
CA VAL A 14 -6.95 24.34 23.16
C VAL A 14 -8.33 23.67 23.21
N SER A 15 -9.41 24.40 22.95
CA SER A 15 -10.78 23.84 22.95
C SER A 15 -10.95 22.73 21.91
N ALA A 16 -10.38 22.91 20.71
CA ALA A 16 -10.37 21.91 19.64
C ALA A 16 -9.60 20.65 20.06
N GLN A 17 -8.47 20.84 20.73
CA GLN A 17 -7.64 19.73 21.19
C GLN A 17 -8.33 18.94 22.31
N VAL A 18 -9.00 19.63 23.25
CA VAL A 18 -9.81 18.95 24.28
C VAL A 18 -10.98 18.20 23.66
N GLN A 19 -11.65 18.78 22.66
CA GLN A 19 -12.72 18.09 21.95
C GLN A 19 -12.21 16.84 21.20
N LYS A 20 -11.04 16.93 20.55
CA LYS A 20 -10.38 15.77 19.91
C LYS A 20 -10.10 14.67 20.95
N LEU A 21 -9.55 15.02 22.11
CA LEU A 21 -9.26 14.05 23.18
C LEU A 21 -10.55 13.38 23.70
N ARG A 22 -11.61 14.14 23.94
CA ARG A 22 -12.92 13.58 24.35
C ARG A 22 -13.49 12.66 23.29
N ALA A 23 -13.43 13.05 22.01
CA ALA A 23 -13.89 12.20 20.93
C ALA A 23 -13.09 10.90 20.84
N LYS A 24 -11.77 10.97 21.09
CA LYS A 24 -10.89 9.80 21.16
C LYS A 24 -11.23 8.87 22.32
N GLU A 25 -11.51 9.41 23.51
CA GLU A 25 -12.01 8.64 24.66
C GLU A 25 -13.34 7.94 24.36
N LEU A 26 -14.17 8.54 23.51
CA LEU A 26 -15.42 7.95 23.00
C LEU A 26 -15.20 6.99 21.80
N GLY A 27 -13.95 6.72 21.43
CA GLY A 27 -13.58 5.72 20.42
C GLY A 27 -13.26 6.27 19.04
N LEU A 28 -13.31 7.59 18.80
CA LEU A 28 -12.88 8.17 17.52
C LEU A 28 -11.40 7.87 17.26
N GLY A 29 -11.08 7.38 16.07
CA GLY A 29 -9.72 6.93 15.71
C GLY A 29 -9.44 5.47 16.06
N SER A 30 -10.41 4.73 16.61
CA SER A 30 -10.39 3.26 16.58
C SER A 30 -10.70 2.75 15.17
N HIS A 31 -10.40 1.48 14.90
CA HIS A 31 -10.69 0.85 13.60
C HIS A 31 -12.19 0.90 13.25
N GLU A 32 -13.05 0.64 14.23
CA GLU A 32 -14.51 0.65 14.09
C GLU A 32 -15.08 2.06 13.89
N ASN A 33 -14.41 3.09 14.43
CA ASN A 33 -14.81 4.49 14.33
C ASN A 33 -13.65 5.36 13.82
N ALA A 34 -13.20 5.04 12.60
CA ALA A 34 -12.07 5.71 11.96
C ALA A 34 -12.38 7.18 11.64
N ILE A 35 -11.35 8.03 11.79
CA ILE A 35 -11.43 9.47 11.49
C ILE A 35 -11.63 9.66 9.99
N LYS A 36 -12.61 10.47 9.58
CA LYS A 36 -12.84 10.79 8.17
C LYS A 36 -11.77 11.76 7.66
N TYR A 37 -10.87 11.28 6.80
CA TYR A 37 -9.78 12.10 6.27
C TYR A 37 -10.34 13.32 5.53
N LEU A 38 -9.86 14.51 5.88
CA LEU A 38 -10.35 15.78 5.35
C LEU A 38 -11.88 15.98 5.48
N GLY A 39 -12.52 15.27 6.41
CA GLY A 39 -13.98 15.30 6.61
C GLY A 39 -14.79 14.60 5.52
N GLN A 40 -14.16 13.86 4.60
CA GLN A 40 -14.86 13.15 3.52
C GLN A 40 -15.49 11.86 4.04
N ASN A 41 -16.82 11.72 3.93
CA ASN A 41 -17.54 10.51 4.29
C ASN A 41 -17.92 9.71 3.04
N TYR A 42 -17.40 8.48 2.92
CA TYR A 42 -17.61 7.59 1.78
C TYR A 42 -19.09 7.38 1.43
N GLU A 43 -19.90 6.93 2.38
CA GLU A 43 -21.31 6.58 2.16
C GLU A 43 -22.14 7.79 1.71
N GLN A 44 -21.89 8.95 2.33
CA GLN A 44 -22.56 10.20 1.98
C GLN A 44 -22.18 10.66 0.57
N LEU A 45 -20.88 10.67 0.25
CA LEU A 45 -20.38 11.09 -1.07
C LEU A 45 -20.83 10.13 -2.17
N GLN A 46 -20.80 8.83 -1.93
CA GLN A 46 -21.29 7.82 -2.85
C GLN A 46 -22.79 8.01 -3.12
N THR A 47 -23.60 8.15 -2.07
CA THR A 47 -25.05 8.36 -2.19
C THR A 47 -25.36 9.64 -2.98
N GLN A 48 -24.63 10.73 -2.72
CA GLN A 48 -24.79 11.98 -3.46
C GLN A 48 -24.46 11.82 -4.95
N CYS A 49 -23.38 11.09 -5.28
CA CYS A 49 -22.98 10.83 -6.66
C CYS A 49 -24.04 9.98 -7.39
N LEU A 50 -24.54 8.93 -6.74
CA LEU A 50 -25.60 8.06 -7.27
C LEU A 50 -26.90 8.84 -7.52
N GLN A 51 -27.32 9.69 -6.58
CA GLN A 51 -28.52 10.52 -6.71
C GLN A 51 -28.41 11.54 -7.86
N LYS A 52 -27.22 12.11 -8.06
CA LYS A 52 -26.97 13.10 -9.12
C LYS A 52 -26.67 12.45 -10.48
N GLY A 53 -26.44 11.13 -10.53
CA GLY A 53 -25.99 10.47 -11.75
C GLY A 53 -24.64 11.02 -12.24
N VAL A 54 -23.71 11.29 -11.31
CA VAL A 54 -22.34 11.73 -11.63
C VAL A 54 -21.31 10.79 -11.02
N LEU A 55 -20.11 10.73 -11.60
CA LEU A 55 -18.99 10.02 -11.00
C LEU A 55 -18.26 10.95 -10.05
N PHE A 56 -17.84 10.42 -8.90
CA PHE A 56 -17.08 11.16 -7.90
C PHE A 56 -15.76 11.67 -8.47
N ARG A 57 -15.44 12.93 -8.17
CA ARG A 57 -14.16 13.56 -8.48
C ARG A 57 -13.57 14.05 -7.16
N ASP A 58 -12.37 13.61 -6.87
CA ASP A 58 -11.72 13.94 -5.61
C ASP A 58 -11.03 15.31 -5.70
N GLU A 59 -11.71 16.34 -5.19
CA GLU A 59 -11.15 17.70 -5.14
C GLU A 59 -9.95 17.80 -4.19
N ALA A 60 -9.82 16.89 -3.22
CA ALA A 60 -8.71 16.87 -2.27
C ALA A 60 -7.46 16.18 -2.83
N PHE A 61 -7.59 15.38 -3.89
CA PHE A 61 -6.46 14.75 -4.58
C PHE A 61 -6.72 14.70 -6.09
N PRO A 62 -6.68 15.87 -6.76
CA PRO A 62 -7.13 16.00 -8.13
C PRO A 62 -6.19 15.31 -9.13
N PRO A 63 -6.67 14.93 -10.33
CA PRO A 63 -5.86 14.28 -11.36
C PRO A 63 -4.91 15.26 -12.09
N VAL A 64 -3.96 15.83 -11.34
CA VAL A 64 -3.03 16.88 -11.80
C VAL A 64 -1.58 16.48 -11.50
N PRO A 65 -0.58 17.10 -12.16
CA PRO A 65 0.83 16.76 -11.94
C PRO A 65 1.31 16.89 -10.49
N GLN A 66 0.73 17.79 -9.70
CA GLN A 66 1.08 17.97 -8.28
C GLN A 66 0.75 16.74 -7.43
N SER A 67 -0.29 15.98 -7.81
CA SER A 67 -0.63 14.72 -7.15
C SER A 67 0.34 13.59 -7.53
N LEU A 68 1.05 13.71 -8.66
CA LEU A 68 2.14 12.80 -9.01
C LEU A 68 3.40 13.11 -8.21
N GLY A 69 3.75 14.38 -8.05
CA GLY A 69 4.96 14.75 -7.33
C GLY A 69 5.35 16.22 -7.46
N TYR A 70 6.57 16.50 -7.03
CA TYR A 70 7.12 17.85 -6.91
C TYR A 70 8.51 18.02 -7.52
N LYS A 71 9.25 16.94 -7.77
CA LYS A 71 10.60 17.00 -8.34
C LYS A 71 10.77 15.97 -9.46
N ASP A 72 11.02 14.70 -9.14
CA ASP A 72 11.28 13.65 -10.12
C ASP A 72 9.99 13.23 -10.84
N LEU A 73 8.84 13.36 -10.18
CA LEU A 73 7.51 13.22 -10.76
C LEU A 73 6.74 14.55 -10.74
N GLY A 74 7.47 15.67 -10.71
CA GLY A 74 6.87 17.00 -10.75
C GLY A 74 6.36 17.43 -12.14
N PRO A 75 5.72 18.61 -12.22
CA PRO A 75 5.14 19.14 -13.47
C PRO A 75 6.14 19.34 -14.62
N ASN A 76 7.42 19.58 -14.30
CA ASN A 76 8.47 19.84 -15.29
C ASN A 76 9.35 18.62 -15.59
N SER A 77 9.01 17.45 -15.04
CA SER A 77 9.78 16.23 -15.23
C SER A 77 9.47 15.60 -16.60
N SER A 78 10.50 15.19 -17.32
CA SER A 78 10.30 14.39 -18.55
C SER A 78 9.65 13.03 -18.25
N LYS A 79 9.79 12.51 -17.03
CA LYS A 79 9.16 11.25 -16.60
C LYS A 79 7.63 11.34 -16.60
N THR A 80 7.08 12.53 -16.33
CA THR A 80 5.62 12.74 -16.26
C THR A 80 4.98 13.11 -17.59
N TYR A 81 5.79 13.34 -18.63
CA TYR A 81 5.30 13.67 -19.96
C TYR A 81 4.46 12.53 -20.54
N GLY A 82 3.27 12.88 -21.04
CA GLY A 82 2.32 11.96 -21.66
C GLY A 82 1.45 11.15 -20.69
N ILE A 83 1.58 11.37 -19.37
CA ILE A 83 0.70 10.74 -18.39
C ILE A 83 -0.73 11.25 -18.56
N LYS A 84 -1.70 10.33 -18.52
CA LYS A 84 -3.13 10.60 -18.55
C LYS A 84 -3.80 9.90 -17.38
N TRP A 85 -4.69 10.59 -16.70
CA TRP A 85 -5.53 9.99 -15.66
C TRP A 85 -6.76 9.35 -16.28
N LYS A 86 -6.99 8.07 -16.01
CA LYS A 86 -8.09 7.30 -16.60
C LYS A 86 -8.74 6.41 -15.55
N ARG A 87 -10.05 6.18 -15.68
CA ARG A 87 -10.79 5.24 -14.83
C ARG A 87 -10.65 3.82 -15.39
N PRO A 88 -10.71 2.77 -14.56
CA PRO A 88 -10.80 1.39 -15.01
C PRO A 88 -12.03 1.10 -15.88
N THR A 89 -13.15 1.83 -15.67
CA THR A 89 -14.41 1.64 -16.40
C THR A 89 -14.51 2.51 -17.66
N VAL A 90 -15.22 1.99 -18.67
CA VAL A 90 -15.69 2.77 -19.82
C VAL A 90 -17.16 3.12 -19.67
N ARG A 91 -17.53 4.35 -20.02
CA ARG A 91 -18.92 4.69 -20.32
C ARG A 91 -19.38 3.90 -21.54
N GLY A 92 -20.15 2.83 -21.30
CA GLY A 92 -20.79 2.06 -22.37
C GLY A 92 -21.51 0.77 -21.94
N ALA A 93 -21.26 0.25 -20.74
CA ALA A 93 -21.83 -1.02 -20.30
C ALA A 93 -22.55 -0.92 -18.95
N THR A 94 -23.74 -0.31 -18.93
CA THR A 94 -24.80 -0.73 -18.02
C THR A 94 -26.09 -0.94 -18.80
N ARG A 95 -26.41 -2.21 -19.04
CA ARG A 95 -27.80 -2.67 -19.10
C ARG A 95 -28.42 -2.34 -17.74
N GLY A 96 -29.07 -1.19 -17.62
CA GLY A 96 -29.68 -0.76 -16.36
C GLY A 96 -29.80 0.76 -16.18
N GLY A 97 -30.32 1.48 -17.17
CA GLY A 97 -31.14 2.69 -16.96
C GLY A 97 -30.50 4.01 -16.51
N THR A 98 -29.32 4.07 -15.89
CA THR A 98 -28.80 5.37 -15.38
C THR A 98 -27.63 5.88 -16.22
N GLN A 99 -27.92 6.84 -17.10
CA GLN A 99 -26.95 7.50 -17.96
C GLN A 99 -26.28 8.63 -17.19
N PHE A 100 -25.02 8.46 -16.82
CA PHE A 100 -24.23 9.53 -16.19
C PHE A 100 -23.95 10.64 -17.23
N THR A 101 -24.12 11.92 -16.90
CA THR A 101 -23.79 13.05 -17.80
C THR A 101 -22.33 13.48 -17.61
N LEU A 102 -21.62 13.82 -18.69
CA LEU A 102 -20.28 14.42 -18.63
C LEU A 102 -20.44 15.93 -18.48
N ASP A 103 -19.64 16.55 -17.61
CA ASP A 103 -19.46 18.00 -17.57
C ASP A 103 -18.48 18.40 -18.72
N PRO A 104 -18.75 19.42 -19.54
CA PRO A 104 -17.95 19.76 -20.73
C PRO A 104 -16.47 20.13 -20.49
N GLY A 105 -16.02 20.21 -19.23
CA GLY A 105 -14.65 20.59 -18.86
C GLY A 105 -13.55 19.58 -19.22
N LEU A 106 -13.88 18.44 -19.83
CA LEU A 106 -12.93 17.46 -20.34
C LEU A 106 -12.50 17.77 -21.79
N GLN A 107 -12.11 19.02 -22.07
CA GLN A 107 -11.35 19.38 -23.27
C GLN A 107 -10.01 19.98 -22.85
N VAL A 108 -8.96 19.15 -22.91
CA VAL A 108 -7.65 19.49 -23.48
C VAL A 108 -7.12 20.89 -23.12
N LEU A 109 -6.38 21.00 -22.01
CA LEU A 109 -5.33 22.02 -21.91
C LEU A 109 -4.08 21.50 -22.64
N VAL A 110 -4.02 21.73 -23.95
CA VAL A 110 -2.79 21.64 -24.74
C VAL A 110 -2.24 23.05 -24.85
N GLY A 111 -1.03 23.25 -24.35
CA GLY A 111 -0.30 24.50 -24.53
C GLY A 111 -0.14 24.82 -26.01
N SER A 112 -0.72 25.94 -26.45
CA SER A 112 -0.58 26.43 -27.82
C SER A 112 0.69 27.28 -27.94
N GLY A 113 1.72 26.71 -28.57
CA GLY A 113 2.80 27.45 -29.20
C GLY A 113 2.33 28.08 -30.50
N VAL A 114 2.68 29.35 -30.69
CA VAL A 114 2.40 30.23 -31.83
C VAL A 114 2.97 29.67 -33.12
N TRP A 115 2.18 29.59 -34.21
CA TRP A 115 2.60 29.87 -35.60
C TRP A 115 1.38 30.28 -36.44
N GLY A 116 1.52 31.41 -37.15
CA GLY A 116 0.48 31.97 -38.02
C GLY A 116 0.50 31.41 -39.44
N GLY A 117 -0.62 31.61 -40.16
CA GLY A 117 -0.72 31.36 -41.59
C GLY A 117 -2.19 31.30 -42.05
N TRP A 118 -2.68 32.39 -42.63
CA TRP A 118 -4.00 32.45 -43.26
C TRP A 118 -3.95 31.82 -44.65
N VAL A 119 -4.78 30.80 -44.92
CA VAL A 119 -5.16 30.41 -46.28
C VAL A 119 -6.66 30.12 -46.31
N SER A 120 -7.36 30.88 -47.15
CA SER A 120 -8.80 30.78 -47.40
C SER A 120 -9.04 29.83 -48.58
N VAL A 121 -9.86 28.80 -48.41
CA VAL A 121 -10.45 28.04 -49.52
C VAL A 121 -11.93 27.81 -49.23
N SER A 122 -12.75 28.31 -50.16
CA SER A 122 -14.19 28.12 -50.22
C SER A 122 -14.53 26.81 -50.91
N GLY A 123 -15.45 26.03 -50.33
CA GLY A 123 -15.95 24.80 -50.94
C GLY A 123 -17.03 24.15 -50.09
N ARG A 124 -18.29 24.27 -50.53
CA ARG A 124 -19.46 23.67 -49.90
C ARG A 124 -19.40 22.15 -50.01
N GLY A 125 -19.36 21.47 -48.87
CA GLY A 125 -19.64 20.04 -48.74
C GLY A 125 -19.92 19.76 -47.27
N GLN A 126 -21.15 19.37 -46.93
CA GLN A 126 -21.49 18.88 -45.59
C GLN A 126 -20.64 17.66 -45.25
N PRO A 127 -19.88 17.65 -44.13
CA PRO A 127 -19.40 16.40 -43.58
C PRO A 127 -20.48 15.83 -42.65
N ARG A 128 -20.93 14.62 -42.99
CA ARG A 128 -21.59 13.72 -42.04
C ARG A 128 -20.68 13.54 -40.85
N ASP A 129 -21.20 13.85 -39.67
CA ASP A 129 -20.56 13.65 -38.38
C ASP A 129 -20.23 12.16 -38.21
N ARG A 130 -18.96 11.82 -38.48
CA ARG A 130 -18.34 10.51 -38.25
C ARG A 130 -17.03 10.76 -37.52
N THR A 131 -17.12 11.25 -36.29
CA THR A 131 -16.02 11.13 -35.32
C THR A 131 -16.56 10.93 -33.90
N LEU A 132 -17.41 9.91 -33.72
CA LEU A 132 -17.44 9.16 -32.46
C LEU A 132 -16.10 8.42 -32.38
N GLY A 133 -15.06 9.13 -31.93
CA GLY A 133 -13.79 8.50 -31.56
C GLY A 133 -14.10 7.46 -30.50
N LEU A 134 -13.95 6.19 -30.85
CA LEU A 134 -14.06 5.07 -29.92
C LEU A 134 -13.22 5.39 -28.68
N LEU A 135 -13.88 5.58 -27.54
CA LEU A 135 -13.23 5.62 -26.24
C LEU A 135 -12.64 4.23 -26.02
N GLN A 136 -11.34 4.12 -26.24
CA GLN A 136 -10.60 2.87 -26.09
C GLN A 136 -10.69 2.41 -24.63
N GLU A 137 -11.32 1.26 -24.43
CA GLU A 137 -11.28 0.51 -23.17
C GLU A 137 -9.82 0.36 -22.73
N LEU A 138 -9.51 0.76 -21.50
CA LEU A 138 -8.27 0.30 -20.90
C LEU A 138 -8.40 -1.18 -20.52
N PHE A 139 -9.53 -1.54 -19.90
CA PHE A 139 -9.75 -2.87 -19.32
C PHE A 139 -11.21 -3.29 -19.52
N SER A 140 -11.41 -4.52 -19.99
CA SER A 140 -12.73 -5.13 -20.10
C SER A 140 -13.15 -5.69 -18.75
N ASN A 141 -14.37 -5.35 -18.30
CA ASN A 141 -14.96 -5.83 -17.03
C ASN A 141 -14.07 -5.62 -15.78
N PRO A 142 -13.79 -4.37 -15.38
CA PRO A 142 -12.95 -4.09 -14.22
C PRO A 142 -13.56 -4.65 -12.93
N GLN A 143 -12.73 -5.24 -12.09
CA GLN A 143 -13.10 -5.84 -10.82
C GLN A 143 -12.35 -5.13 -9.69
N PHE A 144 -12.98 -5.02 -8.54
CA PHE A 144 -12.30 -4.46 -7.38
C PHE A 144 -11.33 -5.50 -6.82
N ILE A 145 -11.86 -6.66 -6.45
CA ILE A 145 -11.15 -7.88 -6.01
C ILE A 145 -11.85 -9.08 -6.67
N VAL A 146 -11.12 -10.05 -7.23
CA VAL A 146 -11.62 -11.32 -7.79
C VAL A 146 -11.04 -12.48 -6.99
N ASP A 147 -11.88 -13.44 -6.57
CA ASP A 147 -11.45 -14.67 -5.88
C ASP A 147 -10.56 -14.46 -4.63
N GLY A 148 -10.71 -13.30 -3.97
CA GLY A 148 -9.94 -12.86 -2.81
C GLY A 148 -8.71 -12.05 -3.23
N ALA A 149 -8.29 -11.09 -2.40
CA ALA A 149 -7.14 -10.27 -2.77
C ALA A 149 -5.86 -11.08 -2.57
N THR A 150 -5.24 -11.43 -3.68
CA THR A 150 -4.07 -12.29 -3.68
C THR A 150 -2.80 -11.50 -3.85
N ARG A 151 -1.73 -12.15 -3.44
CA ARG A 151 -0.36 -11.63 -3.55
C ARG A 151 0.07 -11.36 -5.01
N THR A 152 -0.60 -11.94 -6.00
CA THR A 152 -0.33 -11.74 -7.45
C THR A 152 -0.97 -10.48 -8.02
N ASP A 153 -1.77 -9.77 -7.23
CA ASP A 153 -2.45 -8.54 -7.65
C ASP A 153 -1.59 -7.29 -7.46
N ILE A 154 -0.31 -7.49 -7.14
CA ILE A 154 0.64 -6.47 -6.74
C ILE A 154 1.89 -6.64 -7.58
N CYS A 155 1.98 -5.91 -8.68
CA CYS A 155 3.18 -5.76 -9.50
C CYS A 155 3.67 -4.32 -9.40
N GLN A 156 4.97 -4.15 -9.23
CA GLN A 156 5.59 -2.83 -9.13
C GLN A 156 5.49 -2.08 -10.45
N GLY A 157 5.10 -0.80 -10.36
CA GLY A 157 5.15 0.12 -11.48
C GLY A 157 6.47 0.88 -11.55
N ALA A 158 6.44 2.09 -12.11
CA ALA A 158 7.61 2.92 -12.34
C ALA A 158 8.08 3.74 -11.11
N LEU A 159 7.51 3.46 -9.92
CA LEU A 159 7.83 4.14 -8.66
C LEU A 159 8.74 3.27 -7.78
N GLY A 160 9.64 3.92 -7.05
CA GLY A 160 10.57 3.26 -6.11
C GLY A 160 9.93 3.01 -4.74
N ASP A 161 8.71 2.46 -4.72
CA ASP A 161 7.91 2.21 -3.53
C ASP A 161 7.75 0.71 -3.24
N CYS A 162 8.71 -0.11 -3.69
CA CYS A 162 8.75 -1.56 -3.45
C CYS A 162 8.55 -1.96 -1.98
N TRP A 163 8.96 -1.09 -1.04
CA TRP A 163 8.72 -1.23 0.39
C TRP A 163 7.23 -1.28 0.74
N LEU A 164 6.40 -0.44 0.10
CA LEU A 164 4.97 -0.39 0.29
C LEU A 164 4.32 -1.64 -0.29
N LEU A 165 4.74 -2.06 -1.48
CA LEU A 165 4.23 -3.26 -2.14
C LEU A 165 4.51 -4.52 -1.34
N ALA A 166 5.71 -4.65 -0.76
CA ALA A 166 6.03 -5.76 0.13
C ALA A 166 5.13 -5.78 1.38
N ALA A 167 4.78 -4.60 1.91
CA ALA A 167 3.82 -4.48 3.00
C ALA A 167 2.41 -4.91 2.57
N ILE A 168 1.90 -4.41 1.44
CA ILE A 168 0.59 -4.80 0.89
C ILE A 168 0.55 -6.30 0.58
N ALA A 169 1.61 -6.85 -0.01
CA ALA A 169 1.68 -8.27 -0.33
C ALA A 169 1.64 -9.15 0.93
N SER A 170 2.26 -8.69 2.01
CA SER A 170 2.18 -9.40 3.30
C SER A 170 0.78 -9.35 3.91
N LEU A 171 0.01 -8.27 3.70
CA LEU A 171 -1.39 -8.19 4.15
C LEU A 171 -2.27 -9.24 3.47
N THR A 172 -2.04 -9.52 2.18
CA THR A 172 -2.82 -10.54 1.44
C THR A 172 -2.69 -11.95 2.02
N LEU A 173 -1.68 -12.20 2.85
CA LEU A 173 -1.51 -13.48 3.56
C LEU A 173 -2.51 -13.63 4.72
N ASN A 174 -3.16 -12.54 5.13
CA ASN A 174 -4.12 -12.53 6.22
C ASN A 174 -5.36 -11.71 5.84
N ASP A 175 -6.37 -12.40 5.34
CA ASP A 175 -7.65 -11.85 4.87
C ASP A 175 -8.33 -10.92 5.91
N THR A 176 -8.25 -11.26 7.19
CA THR A 176 -8.79 -10.40 8.26
C THR A 176 -8.07 -9.07 8.37
N LEU A 177 -6.74 -9.03 8.21
CA LEU A 177 -5.98 -7.77 8.24
C LEU A 177 -6.19 -6.98 6.96
N LEU A 178 -6.20 -7.65 5.82
CA LEU A 178 -6.48 -7.03 4.53
C LEU A 178 -7.81 -6.29 4.59
N HIS A 179 -8.88 -6.92 5.08
CA HIS A 179 -10.20 -6.29 5.15
C HIS A 179 -10.35 -5.19 6.20
N ARG A 180 -9.39 -5.07 7.12
CA ARG A 180 -9.29 -3.88 7.97
C ARG A 180 -8.79 -2.67 7.19
N VAL A 181 -7.96 -2.86 6.16
CA VAL A 181 -7.44 -1.79 5.31
C VAL A 181 -8.32 -1.56 4.08
N VAL A 182 -8.87 -2.63 3.53
CA VAL A 182 -9.69 -2.68 2.31
C VAL A 182 -11.11 -3.16 2.66
N PRO A 183 -12.02 -2.23 3.03
CA PRO A 183 -13.37 -2.58 3.42
C PRO A 183 -14.14 -3.35 2.35
N HIS A 184 -15.01 -4.26 2.79
CA HIS A 184 -15.93 -5.01 1.94
C HIS A 184 -16.99 -4.11 1.28
N GLY A 185 -17.69 -4.64 0.28
CA GLY A 185 -18.85 -3.99 -0.34
C GLY A 185 -18.52 -3.02 -1.49
N GLN A 186 -17.24 -2.82 -1.78
CA GLN A 186 -16.76 -2.01 -2.90
C GLN A 186 -16.80 -2.80 -4.21
N SER A 187 -17.30 -2.19 -5.30
CA SER A 187 -17.46 -2.85 -6.59
C SER A 187 -17.50 -1.84 -7.75
N PHE A 188 -17.04 -2.26 -8.93
CA PHE A 188 -17.22 -1.53 -10.18
C PHE A 188 -18.57 -1.79 -10.85
N GLN A 189 -19.35 -2.76 -10.34
CA GLN A 189 -20.65 -3.16 -10.89
C GLN A 189 -21.79 -2.64 -10.00
N ASN A 190 -21.79 -3.04 -8.72
CA ASN A 190 -22.89 -2.77 -7.80
C ASN A 190 -22.62 -1.48 -7.03
N GLY A 191 -23.55 -0.52 -7.08
CA GLY A 191 -23.42 0.75 -6.36
C GLY A 191 -22.25 1.64 -6.85
N TYR A 192 -21.78 1.42 -8.08
CA TYR A 192 -20.63 2.13 -8.62
C TYR A 192 -20.94 3.62 -8.83
N ALA A 193 -20.12 4.47 -8.21
CA ALA A 193 -20.15 5.92 -8.39
C ALA A 193 -18.74 6.51 -8.63
N GLY A 194 -17.77 5.68 -9.02
CA GLY A 194 -16.38 6.11 -9.24
C GLY A 194 -15.64 6.53 -7.96
N ILE A 195 -16.03 5.96 -6.81
CA ILE A 195 -15.54 6.29 -5.46
C ILE A 195 -15.24 5.00 -4.69
N PHE A 196 -14.12 5.00 -3.97
CA PHE A 196 -13.62 3.91 -3.14
C PHE A 196 -13.06 4.46 -1.83
N HIS A 197 -12.87 3.61 -0.82
CA HIS A 197 -12.26 4.01 0.44
C HIS A 197 -11.41 2.91 1.07
N PHE A 198 -10.46 3.35 1.91
CA PHE A 198 -9.50 2.51 2.61
C PHE A 198 -9.28 3.04 4.02
N GLN A 199 -8.94 2.17 4.97
CA GLN A 199 -8.62 2.60 6.33
C GLN A 199 -7.12 2.42 6.57
N LEU A 200 -6.45 3.52 6.91
CA LEU A 200 -5.02 3.57 7.17
C LEU A 200 -4.79 3.99 8.62
N TRP A 201 -3.91 3.29 9.32
CA TRP A 201 -3.43 3.72 10.61
C TRP A 201 -2.45 4.87 10.42
N GLN A 202 -2.61 5.95 11.17
CA GLN A 202 -1.80 7.15 11.10
C GLN A 202 -1.53 7.63 12.53
N PHE A 203 -0.28 7.46 12.98
CA PHE A 203 0.22 8.00 14.24
C PHE A 203 -0.67 7.69 15.47
N GLY A 204 -1.19 6.46 15.56
CA GLY A 204 -2.03 6.01 16.68
C GLY A 204 -3.53 6.06 16.43
N GLU A 205 -3.98 6.49 15.25
CA GLU A 205 -5.41 6.62 14.92
C GLU A 205 -5.71 5.99 13.56
N TRP A 206 -6.81 5.24 13.45
CA TRP A 206 -7.33 4.80 12.17
C TRP A 206 -8.04 5.93 11.45
N VAL A 207 -7.73 6.08 10.17
CA VAL A 207 -8.21 7.14 9.29
C VAL A 207 -8.84 6.51 8.05
N ASP A 208 -10.09 6.87 7.77
CA ASP A 208 -10.85 6.46 6.59
C ASP A 208 -10.60 7.45 5.45
N VAL A 209 -10.01 6.97 4.36
CA VAL A 209 -9.51 7.75 3.22
C VAL A 209 -10.32 7.41 1.99
N VAL A 210 -11.03 8.39 1.47
CA VAL A 210 -11.82 8.29 0.25
C VAL A 210 -10.96 8.67 -0.96
N VAL A 211 -11.09 7.95 -2.07
CA VAL A 211 -10.46 8.29 -3.36
C VAL A 211 -11.43 8.06 -4.52
N ASP A 212 -11.28 8.82 -5.59
CA ASP A 212 -11.87 8.44 -6.88
C ASP A 212 -11.02 7.38 -7.60
N ASP A 213 -11.55 6.75 -8.65
CA ASP A 213 -10.85 5.70 -9.41
C ASP A 213 -10.06 6.20 -10.62
N LEU A 214 -9.72 7.50 -10.70
CA LEU A 214 -8.79 7.97 -11.72
C LEU A 214 -7.36 7.51 -11.40
N LEU A 215 -6.75 6.72 -12.26
CA LEU A 215 -5.39 6.21 -12.09
C LEU A 215 -4.44 6.79 -13.15
N PRO A 216 -3.18 7.09 -12.79
CA PRO A 216 -2.16 7.53 -13.75
C PRO A 216 -1.82 6.42 -14.76
N THR A 217 -1.91 6.75 -16.05
CA THR A 217 -1.60 5.84 -17.15
C THR A 217 -0.64 6.46 -18.14
N LYS A 218 0.20 5.63 -18.76
CA LYS A 218 1.05 6.00 -19.88
C LYS A 218 0.95 4.89 -20.94
N ASP A 219 0.76 5.29 -22.19
CA ASP A 219 0.61 4.37 -23.32
C ASP A 219 -0.46 3.27 -23.13
N GLY A 220 -1.53 3.61 -22.40
CA GLY A 220 -2.64 2.70 -22.12
C GLY A 220 -2.38 1.67 -21.01
N LYS A 221 -1.28 1.79 -20.26
CA LYS A 221 -0.96 0.95 -19.11
C LYS A 221 -0.94 1.77 -17.82
N LEU A 222 -1.26 1.13 -16.69
CA LEU A 222 -1.07 1.74 -15.37
C LEU A 222 0.41 2.05 -15.15
N LEU A 223 0.69 3.22 -14.60
CA LEU A 223 2.07 3.65 -14.36
C LEU A 223 2.65 3.07 -13.06
N PHE A 224 1.79 2.88 -12.07
CA PHE A 224 2.17 2.46 -10.72
C PHE A 224 1.66 1.03 -10.43
N VAL A 225 1.34 0.69 -9.18
CA VAL A 225 0.90 -0.66 -8.80
C VAL A 225 -0.27 -1.12 -9.67
N HIS A 226 -0.20 -2.39 -10.09
CA HIS A 226 -1.26 -3.04 -10.86
C HIS A 226 -1.25 -4.55 -10.66
N SER A 227 -2.37 -5.23 -10.92
CA SER A 227 -2.44 -6.69 -10.93
C SER A 227 -1.89 -7.27 -12.22
N ALA A 228 -1.21 -8.43 -12.12
CA ALA A 228 -0.77 -9.21 -13.28
C ALA A 228 -1.93 -9.69 -14.16
N GLN A 229 -3.12 -9.89 -13.58
CA GLN A 229 -4.33 -10.30 -14.30
C GLN A 229 -4.92 -9.14 -15.14
N GLY A 230 -4.59 -7.89 -14.78
CA GLY A 230 -4.92 -6.69 -15.53
C GLY A 230 -6.36 -6.17 -15.37
N ASN A 231 -7.27 -6.90 -14.71
CA ASN A 231 -8.64 -6.45 -14.46
C ASN A 231 -8.97 -6.22 -12.97
N GLU A 232 -8.01 -6.36 -12.06
CA GLU A 232 -8.15 -6.01 -10.65
C GLU A 232 -7.49 -4.66 -10.30
N PHE A 233 -8.15 -3.87 -9.44
CA PHE A 233 -7.73 -2.50 -9.16
C PHE A 233 -7.64 -2.11 -7.68
N TRP A 234 -7.95 -3.00 -6.73
CA TRP A 234 -7.88 -2.67 -5.29
C TRP A 234 -6.49 -2.20 -4.86
N SER A 235 -5.43 -2.85 -5.35
CA SER A 235 -4.04 -2.55 -4.98
C SER A 235 -3.60 -1.18 -5.52
N ALA A 236 -3.95 -0.87 -6.77
CA ALA A 236 -3.70 0.43 -7.40
C ALA A 236 -4.45 1.58 -6.67
N LEU A 237 -5.68 1.32 -6.25
CA LEU A 237 -6.50 2.29 -5.51
C LEU A 237 -6.03 2.46 -4.07
N LEU A 238 -5.54 1.41 -3.42
CA LEU A 238 -4.93 1.47 -2.09
C LEU A 238 -3.64 2.30 -2.12
N GLU A 239 -2.76 2.05 -3.09
CA GLU A 239 -1.56 2.87 -3.32
C GLU A 239 -1.94 4.34 -3.52
N LYS A 240 -2.98 4.63 -4.31
CA LYS A 240 -3.49 6.00 -4.49
C LYS A 240 -3.96 6.64 -3.18
N ALA A 241 -4.71 5.91 -2.36
CA ALA A 241 -5.16 6.41 -1.07
C ALA A 241 -3.98 6.69 -0.13
N TYR A 242 -2.95 5.85 -0.17
CA TYR A 242 -1.72 6.04 0.58
C TYR A 242 -0.92 7.26 0.07
N ALA A 243 -0.81 7.45 -1.24
CA ALA A 243 -0.22 8.63 -1.88
C ALA A 243 -0.96 9.91 -1.49
N LYS A 244 -2.30 9.86 -1.40
CA LYS A 244 -3.13 10.99 -0.98
C LYS A 244 -2.83 11.44 0.45
N VAL A 245 -2.74 10.50 1.40
CA VAL A 245 -2.42 10.83 2.80
C VAL A 245 -1.02 11.43 2.94
N ASN A 246 -0.07 10.94 2.13
CA ASN A 246 1.30 11.44 2.07
C ASN A 246 1.48 12.67 1.14
N GLY A 247 0.41 13.13 0.49
CA GLY A 247 0.35 14.34 -0.33
C GLY A 247 0.65 14.17 -1.83
N SER A 248 1.41 13.15 -2.25
CA SER A 248 1.66 12.83 -3.67
C SER A 248 2.23 11.41 -3.84
N TYR A 249 2.22 10.88 -5.07
CA TYR A 249 2.89 9.60 -5.36
C TYR A 249 4.40 9.67 -5.13
N GLU A 250 5.06 10.76 -5.49
CA GLU A 250 6.50 10.94 -5.27
C GLU A 250 6.89 10.89 -3.79
N ALA A 251 5.98 11.28 -2.89
CA ALA A 251 6.21 11.18 -1.45
C ALA A 251 6.34 9.73 -0.95
N LEU A 252 5.95 8.74 -1.76
CA LEU A 252 6.10 7.32 -1.45
C LEU A 252 7.46 6.76 -1.88
N SER A 253 8.27 7.54 -2.61
CA SER A 253 9.58 7.10 -3.09
C SER A 253 10.57 7.05 -1.93
N GLY A 254 11.00 5.84 -1.56
CA GLY A 254 12.03 5.61 -0.55
C GLY A 254 11.54 5.65 0.90
N GLY A 255 10.81 4.61 1.31
CA GLY A 255 10.42 4.33 2.69
C GLY A 255 10.92 2.96 3.19
N SER A 256 10.45 2.53 4.35
CA SER A 256 10.73 1.21 4.94
C SER A 256 9.47 0.35 4.97
N THR A 257 9.60 -0.95 4.72
CA THR A 257 8.47 -1.90 4.81
C THR A 257 7.79 -1.86 6.18
N SER A 258 8.56 -1.55 7.23
CA SER A 258 8.07 -1.33 8.58
C SER A 258 7.04 -0.21 8.66
N GLU A 259 7.26 0.93 7.99
CA GLU A 259 6.32 2.05 7.94
C GLU A 259 4.99 1.59 7.33
N GLY A 260 5.06 0.85 6.22
CA GLY A 260 3.88 0.27 5.58
C GLY A 260 3.16 -0.73 6.50
N PHE A 261 3.91 -1.58 7.22
CA PHE A 261 3.29 -2.50 8.18
C PHE A 261 2.57 -1.77 9.32
N GLU A 262 3.16 -0.73 9.89
CA GLU A 262 2.52 0.06 10.94
C GLU A 262 1.25 0.73 10.41
N ASP A 263 1.33 1.39 9.26
CA ASP A 263 0.20 2.11 8.68
C ASP A 263 -0.94 1.19 8.21
N PHE A 264 -0.65 -0.07 7.90
CA PHE A 264 -1.67 -1.04 7.51
C PHE A 264 -2.21 -1.89 8.65
N THR A 265 -1.56 -1.90 9.82
CA THR A 265 -1.96 -2.81 10.91
C THR A 265 -2.18 -2.14 12.25
N GLY A 266 -1.61 -0.95 12.46
CA GLY A 266 -1.47 -0.34 13.78
C GLY A 266 -0.56 -1.13 14.73
N GLY A 267 0.21 -2.09 14.18
CA GLY A 267 1.16 -2.92 14.92
C GLY A 267 2.41 -2.16 15.34
N VAL A 268 3.30 -2.87 16.04
CA VAL A 268 4.59 -2.33 16.49
C VAL A 268 5.70 -3.03 15.73
N THR A 269 6.55 -2.27 15.07
CA THR A 269 7.68 -2.84 14.33
C THR A 269 8.95 -2.93 15.15
N GLU A 270 9.70 -3.99 14.89
CA GLU A 270 11.08 -4.17 15.33
C GLU A 270 11.91 -4.64 14.15
N TRP A 271 13.20 -4.37 14.15
CA TRP A 271 14.09 -4.78 13.08
C TRP A 271 15.41 -5.35 13.61
N TYR A 272 16.00 -6.24 12.82
CA TYR A 272 17.24 -6.96 13.13
C TYR A 272 18.25 -6.78 11.99
N GLU A 273 19.46 -6.34 12.34
CA GLU A 273 20.62 -6.39 11.45
C GLU A 273 21.12 -7.84 11.37
N LEU A 274 20.94 -8.50 10.23
CA LEU A 274 21.18 -9.95 10.09
C LEU A 274 22.65 -10.35 10.27
N ARG A 275 23.58 -9.42 9.98
CA ARG A 275 25.03 -9.60 10.24
C ARG A 275 25.38 -9.66 11.72
N LYS A 276 24.52 -9.10 12.59
CA LYS A 276 24.65 -9.11 14.05
C LYS A 276 23.44 -9.76 14.70
N ALA A 277 22.81 -10.70 13.98
CA ALA A 277 21.62 -11.39 14.44
C ALA A 277 21.89 -12.11 15.78
N PRO A 278 20.94 -12.05 16.73
CA PRO A 278 21.03 -12.86 17.94
C PRO A 278 20.92 -14.35 17.60
N SER A 279 21.52 -15.21 18.42
CA SER A 279 21.59 -16.65 18.14
C SER A 279 20.22 -17.34 18.13
N ASP A 280 19.23 -16.75 18.79
CA ASP A 280 17.84 -17.23 18.86
C ASP A 280 16.93 -16.58 17.80
N LEU A 281 17.45 -15.83 16.83
CA LEU A 281 16.64 -15.13 15.82
C LEU A 281 15.66 -16.06 15.08
N TYR A 282 16.07 -17.29 14.76
CA TYR A 282 15.17 -18.25 14.11
C TYR A 282 13.94 -18.59 14.96
N GLN A 283 14.11 -18.66 16.28
CA GLN A 283 13.00 -18.91 17.22
C GLN A 283 12.12 -17.67 17.38
N ILE A 284 12.69 -16.47 17.28
CA ILE A 284 11.93 -15.21 17.24
C ILE A 284 11.03 -15.20 15.98
N ILE A 285 11.58 -15.53 14.81
CA ILE A 285 10.84 -15.63 13.55
C ILE A 285 9.70 -16.63 13.65
N LEU A 286 9.96 -17.84 14.16
CA LEU A 286 8.92 -18.86 14.35
C LEU A 286 7.79 -18.35 15.24
N LYS A 287 8.12 -17.76 16.40
CA LYS A 287 7.11 -17.20 17.31
C LYS A 287 6.33 -16.04 16.70
N ALA A 288 6.97 -15.20 15.90
CA ALA A 288 6.34 -14.09 15.20
C ALA A 288 5.31 -14.61 14.17
N LEU A 289 5.73 -15.55 13.32
CA LEU A 289 4.84 -16.21 12.35
C LEU A 289 3.69 -16.96 13.05
N GLU A 290 3.97 -17.68 14.14
CA GLU A 290 2.96 -18.36 14.96
C GLU A 290 1.97 -17.42 15.63
N ARG A 291 2.28 -16.12 15.76
CA ARG A 291 1.41 -15.08 16.30
C ARG A 291 0.74 -14.23 15.22
N GLY A 292 1.00 -14.55 13.96
CA GLY A 292 0.46 -13.83 12.81
C GLY A 292 1.17 -12.50 12.52
N SER A 293 2.33 -12.23 13.12
CA SER A 293 3.13 -11.05 12.80
C SER A 293 3.46 -11.02 11.30
N LEU A 294 3.57 -9.81 10.73
CA LEU A 294 4.03 -9.62 9.36
C LEU A 294 5.56 -9.49 9.36
N LEU A 295 6.24 -10.16 8.44
CA LEU A 295 7.69 -10.14 8.38
C LEU A 295 8.14 -9.71 6.98
N GLY A 296 9.08 -8.77 6.94
CA GLY A 296 9.72 -8.29 5.73
C GLY A 296 11.24 -8.41 5.84
N CYS A 297 11.94 -8.53 4.73
CA CYS A 297 13.40 -8.51 4.70
C CYS A 297 13.91 -7.79 3.46
N SER A 298 15.16 -7.32 3.53
CA SER A 298 15.77 -6.60 2.42
C SER A 298 17.28 -6.80 2.38
N ILE A 299 17.86 -6.41 1.25
CA ILE A 299 19.30 -6.42 1.00
C ILE A 299 19.75 -4.98 0.79
N ASP A 300 20.60 -4.46 1.68
CA ASP A 300 21.08 -3.09 1.61
C ASP A 300 21.96 -2.89 0.36
N ILE A 301 21.84 -1.71 -0.23
CA ILE A 301 22.67 -1.26 -1.35
C ILE A 301 23.86 -0.45 -0.85
N SER A 302 25.00 -0.62 -1.51
CA SER A 302 26.20 0.19 -1.29
C SER A 302 26.16 1.53 -2.03
N SER A 303 25.36 1.61 -3.10
CA SER A 303 25.22 2.77 -3.97
C SER A 303 23.81 2.80 -4.55
N VAL A 304 23.28 3.99 -4.84
CA VAL A 304 22.00 4.17 -5.53
C VAL A 304 21.96 3.50 -6.91
N LEU A 305 23.12 3.26 -7.53
CA LEU A 305 23.24 2.53 -8.80
C LEU A 305 22.93 1.03 -8.64
N ASP A 306 23.03 0.50 -7.42
CA ASP A 306 22.71 -0.89 -7.11
C ASP A 306 21.22 -1.07 -6.75
N MET A 307 20.41 -0.01 -6.79
CA MET A 307 18.97 -0.08 -6.53
C MET A 307 18.31 -1.01 -7.56
N GLU A 308 17.57 -2.00 -7.07
CA GLU A 308 16.93 -3.05 -7.86
C GLU A 308 17.91 -3.89 -8.70
N ALA A 309 19.21 -3.87 -8.37
CA ALA A 309 20.20 -4.68 -9.07
C ALA A 309 20.03 -6.17 -8.73
N VAL A 310 19.89 -7.00 -9.77
CA VAL A 310 19.78 -8.45 -9.64
C VAL A 310 21.16 -9.08 -9.47
N THR A 311 21.34 -9.82 -8.39
CA THR A 311 22.55 -10.61 -8.11
C THR A 311 22.64 -11.84 -9.00
N PHE A 312 23.82 -12.47 -9.05
CA PHE A 312 24.02 -13.71 -9.79
C PHE A 312 23.11 -14.88 -9.33
N LYS A 313 22.62 -14.84 -8.09
CA LYS A 313 21.68 -15.83 -7.53
C LYS A 313 20.22 -15.43 -7.72
N LYS A 314 19.94 -14.40 -8.52
CA LYS A 314 18.61 -13.82 -8.77
C LYS A 314 17.92 -13.21 -7.54
N LEU A 315 18.68 -12.79 -6.53
CA LEU A 315 18.16 -11.89 -5.49
C LEU A 315 18.31 -10.44 -5.93
N VAL A 316 17.33 -9.61 -5.63
CA VAL A 316 17.28 -8.18 -5.97
C VAL A 316 17.75 -7.35 -4.77
N LYS A 317 18.71 -6.44 -4.99
CA LYS A 317 19.20 -5.51 -3.95
C LYS A 317 18.33 -4.26 -3.86
N GLY A 318 18.31 -3.61 -2.69
CA GLY A 318 17.55 -2.38 -2.47
C GLY A 318 16.04 -2.58 -2.61
N HIS A 319 15.59 -3.82 -2.38
CA HIS A 319 14.25 -4.29 -2.63
C HIS A 319 13.71 -5.02 -1.41
N ALA A 320 12.41 -4.90 -1.18
CA ALA A 320 11.74 -5.53 -0.05
C ALA A 320 11.14 -6.88 -0.45
N TYR A 321 11.33 -7.88 0.42
CA TYR A 321 10.78 -9.23 0.32
C TYR A 321 9.89 -9.49 1.53
N SER A 322 8.89 -10.35 1.39
CA SER A 322 8.08 -10.83 2.51
C SER A 322 8.64 -12.16 3.02
N VAL A 323 8.73 -12.36 4.33
CA VAL A 323 8.99 -13.68 4.92
C VAL A 323 7.64 -14.35 5.20
N THR A 324 7.35 -15.43 4.49
CA THR A 324 6.02 -16.06 4.48
C THR A 324 5.98 -17.40 5.21
N GLY A 325 7.12 -17.86 5.74
CA GLY A 325 7.19 -19.12 6.47
C GLY A 325 8.57 -19.44 7.01
N ALA A 326 8.61 -20.31 8.02
CA ALA A 326 9.83 -20.90 8.54
C ALA A 326 9.53 -22.34 8.97
N LYS A 327 10.38 -23.28 8.58
CA LYS A 327 10.19 -24.71 8.89
C LYS A 327 11.54 -25.40 9.05
N GLN A 328 11.62 -26.30 10.01
CA GLN A 328 12.76 -27.21 10.13
C GLN A 328 12.43 -28.51 9.39
N VAL A 329 13.36 -29.00 8.57
CA VAL A 329 13.22 -30.25 7.82
C VAL A 329 14.38 -31.19 8.14
N ASN A 330 14.12 -32.50 8.09
CA ASN A 330 15.19 -33.48 8.17
C ASN A 330 15.79 -33.69 6.78
N TYR A 331 17.06 -33.33 6.63
CA TYR A 331 17.82 -33.54 5.41
C TYR A 331 19.02 -34.45 5.74
N ARG A 332 18.99 -35.67 5.21
CA ARG A 332 20.07 -36.68 5.41
C ARG A 332 20.43 -36.93 6.88
N GLY A 333 19.42 -36.96 7.77
CA GLY A 333 19.61 -37.20 9.20
C GLY A 333 20.01 -35.96 10.01
N GLN A 334 20.09 -34.78 9.38
CA GLN A 334 20.36 -33.52 10.05
C GLN A 334 19.16 -32.58 9.93
N MET A 335 18.82 -31.92 11.03
CA MET A 335 17.78 -30.89 11.02
C MET A 335 18.32 -29.61 10.40
N VAL A 336 17.66 -29.15 9.33
CA VAL A 336 18.00 -27.92 8.62
C VAL A 336 16.87 -26.91 8.80
N ASN A 337 17.24 -25.70 9.22
CA ASN A 337 16.32 -24.58 9.34
C ASN A 337 16.11 -23.94 7.96
N LEU A 338 14.89 -23.98 7.44
CA LEU A 338 14.49 -23.30 6.22
C LEU A 338 13.63 -22.08 6.54
N ILE A 339 13.73 -21.09 5.66
CA ILE A 339 12.91 -19.88 5.64
C ILE A 339 12.33 -19.71 4.23
N ARG A 340 11.04 -19.36 4.17
CA ARG A 340 10.32 -19.10 2.94
C ARG A 340 10.16 -17.60 2.77
N MET A 341 10.49 -17.11 1.59
CA MET A 341 10.41 -15.71 1.25
C MET A 341 9.69 -15.53 -0.06
N ARG A 342 9.20 -14.31 -0.29
CA ARG A 342 8.54 -13.95 -1.54
C ARG A 342 9.03 -12.62 -2.07
N ASN A 343 9.36 -12.60 -3.35
CA ASN A 343 9.54 -11.38 -4.12
C ASN A 343 8.17 -10.78 -4.48
N PRO A 344 7.85 -9.53 -4.12
CA PRO A 344 6.59 -8.89 -4.48
C PRO A 344 6.42 -8.72 -6.00
N TRP A 345 7.48 -8.77 -6.81
CA TRP A 345 7.33 -8.76 -8.28
C TRP A 345 6.55 -9.97 -8.82
N GLY A 346 6.45 -11.05 -8.04
CA GLY A 346 5.79 -12.28 -8.48
C GLY A 346 6.62 -13.08 -9.49
N GLU A 347 7.87 -12.69 -9.71
CA GLU A 347 8.85 -13.32 -10.59
C GLU A 347 10.26 -13.16 -10.02
N VAL A 348 11.26 -13.78 -10.67
CA VAL A 348 12.68 -13.70 -10.29
C VAL A 348 12.94 -14.31 -8.90
N GLU A 349 13.17 -15.62 -8.90
CA GLU A 349 13.35 -16.43 -7.69
C GLU A 349 14.80 -16.86 -7.46
N TRP A 350 15.12 -17.15 -6.20
CA TRP A 350 16.39 -17.70 -5.76
C TRP A 350 16.80 -18.96 -6.53
N THR A 351 18.05 -19.00 -6.97
CA THR A 351 18.60 -20.12 -7.77
C THR A 351 19.59 -21.00 -7.00
N GLY A 352 19.79 -20.74 -5.70
CA GLY A 352 20.69 -21.53 -4.87
C GLY A 352 20.03 -22.78 -4.28
N ALA A 353 20.67 -23.33 -3.24
CA ALA A 353 20.15 -24.47 -2.50
C ALA A 353 18.75 -24.20 -1.95
N TRP A 354 17.87 -25.19 -2.03
CA TRP A 354 16.45 -25.14 -1.64
C TRP A 354 15.53 -24.30 -2.52
N SER A 355 16.03 -23.80 -3.65
CA SER A 355 15.17 -23.30 -4.74
C SER A 355 14.16 -24.36 -5.22
N ASP A 356 13.16 -23.94 -5.98
CA ASP A 356 12.05 -24.78 -6.44
C ASP A 356 12.50 -26.02 -7.21
N SER A 357 13.57 -25.90 -8.01
CA SER A 357 14.16 -26.99 -8.78
C SER A 357 15.37 -27.65 -8.09
N SER A 358 15.66 -27.31 -6.84
CA SER A 358 16.87 -27.76 -6.13
C SER A 358 16.86 -29.27 -5.86
N SER A 359 18.01 -29.92 -6.08
CA SER A 359 18.16 -31.37 -5.87
C SER A 359 18.05 -31.80 -4.41
N GLU A 360 18.21 -30.86 -3.48
CA GLU A 360 18.14 -31.01 -2.03
C GLU A 360 16.78 -31.59 -1.61
N TRP A 361 15.71 -31.18 -2.28
CA TRP A 361 14.35 -31.69 -2.06
C TRP A 361 14.22 -33.20 -2.31
N ASN A 362 15.12 -33.82 -3.06
CA ASN A 362 15.09 -35.27 -3.31
C ASN A 362 15.48 -36.10 -2.08
N ASN A 363 16.05 -35.47 -1.04
CA ASN A 363 16.46 -36.14 0.20
C ASN A 363 15.61 -35.71 1.41
N VAL A 364 14.52 -34.97 1.16
CA VAL A 364 13.49 -34.68 2.16
C VAL A 364 12.39 -35.72 2.02
N ASP A 365 11.74 -36.06 3.14
CA ASP A 365 10.59 -36.93 3.13
C ASP A 365 9.54 -36.45 2.09
N PRO A 366 9.01 -37.33 1.22
CA PRO A 366 8.08 -36.91 0.17
C PRO A 366 6.81 -36.23 0.68
N TYR A 367 6.32 -36.60 1.87
CA TYR A 367 5.15 -35.99 2.47
C TYR A 367 5.47 -34.58 2.98
N GLU A 368 6.60 -34.39 3.66
CA GLU A 368 7.05 -33.04 4.05
C GLU A 368 7.34 -32.16 2.82
N ARG A 369 7.95 -32.72 1.78
CA ARG A 369 8.24 -32.02 0.53
C ARG A 369 6.97 -31.49 -0.13
N GLU A 370 5.91 -32.30 -0.21
CA GLU A 370 4.65 -31.86 -0.83
C GLU A 370 3.98 -30.75 -0.01
N GLN A 371 4.08 -30.77 1.32
CA GLN A 371 3.56 -29.69 2.17
C GLN A 371 4.32 -28.37 2.03
N LEU A 372 5.60 -28.43 1.68
CA LEU A 372 6.47 -27.25 1.54
C LEU A 372 6.56 -26.76 0.09
N ARG A 373 5.91 -27.45 -0.84
CA ARG A 373 5.93 -27.10 -2.25
C ARG A 373 5.30 -25.73 -2.48
N VAL A 374 6.04 -24.87 -3.15
CA VAL A 374 5.59 -23.57 -3.66
C VAL A 374 5.17 -23.72 -5.12
N LYS A 375 4.36 -22.79 -5.64
CA LYS A 375 3.99 -22.77 -7.06
C LYS A 375 5.18 -22.21 -7.83
N MET A 376 5.55 -22.86 -8.93
CA MET A 376 6.67 -22.40 -9.75
C MET A 376 6.43 -21.00 -10.33
N GLU A 377 7.44 -20.14 -10.24
CA GLU A 377 7.48 -18.79 -10.83
C GLU A 377 6.36 -17.87 -10.34
N ASP A 378 6.11 -17.86 -9.03
CA ASP A 378 5.19 -16.91 -8.36
C ASP A 378 5.92 -15.93 -7.41
N GLY A 379 7.25 -15.97 -7.44
CA GLY A 379 8.17 -15.17 -6.64
C GLY A 379 8.44 -15.76 -5.25
N GLU A 380 7.77 -16.84 -4.85
CA GLU A 380 7.93 -17.48 -3.54
C GLU A 380 8.93 -18.64 -3.60
N PHE A 381 9.91 -18.64 -2.70
CA PHE A 381 10.96 -19.67 -2.69
C PHE A 381 11.43 -19.96 -1.28
N TRP A 382 12.04 -21.13 -1.10
CA TRP A 382 12.73 -21.49 0.13
C TRP A 382 14.23 -21.26 0.01
N MET A 383 14.85 -20.95 1.15
CA MET A 383 16.31 -21.02 1.30
C MET A 383 16.68 -21.51 2.70
N SER A 384 17.95 -21.91 2.86
CA SER A 384 18.46 -22.22 4.19
C SER A 384 18.54 -20.94 5.03
N PHE A 385 18.25 -21.03 6.33
CA PHE A 385 18.37 -19.88 7.23
C PHE A 385 19.82 -19.34 7.28
N ARG A 386 20.80 -20.21 7.05
CA ARG A 386 22.21 -19.82 6.95
C ARG A 386 22.47 -18.95 5.71
N ASP A 387 21.88 -19.29 4.57
CA ASP A 387 22.00 -18.46 3.37
C ASP A 387 21.24 -17.14 3.56
N PHE A 388 20.08 -17.17 4.21
CA PHE A 388 19.34 -15.96 4.56
C PHE A 388 20.21 -14.95 5.33
N LEU A 389 20.88 -15.38 6.40
CA LEU A 389 21.78 -14.50 7.17
C LEU A 389 22.99 -13.98 6.36
N ARG A 390 23.39 -14.69 5.29
CA ARG A 390 24.52 -14.30 4.43
C ARG A 390 24.12 -13.33 3.34
N GLU A 391 22.98 -13.57 2.70
CA GLU A 391 22.53 -12.83 1.52
C GLU A 391 21.72 -11.57 1.89
N PHE A 392 20.94 -11.62 2.99
CA PHE A 392 20.10 -10.49 3.44
C PHE A 392 20.79 -9.68 4.53
N THR A 393 20.41 -8.40 4.64
CA THR A 393 21.01 -7.45 5.60
C THR A 393 20.06 -7.12 6.74
N ARG A 394 18.77 -7.00 6.46
CA ARG A 394 17.75 -6.55 7.41
C ARG A 394 16.54 -7.48 7.41
N LEU A 395 16.03 -7.73 8.61
CA LEU A 395 14.72 -8.34 8.85
C LEU A 395 13.89 -7.35 9.66
N GLU A 396 12.62 -7.21 9.29
CA GLU A 396 11.64 -6.33 9.90
C GLU A 396 10.44 -7.19 10.32
N ILE A 397 9.96 -7.03 11.54
CA ILE A 397 8.85 -7.79 12.11
C ILE A 397 7.83 -6.79 12.65
N CYS A 398 6.59 -6.86 12.15
CA CYS A 398 5.46 -6.11 12.68
C CYS A 398 4.61 -7.00 13.57
N ASN A 399 4.66 -6.74 14.88
CA ASN A 399 3.86 -7.43 15.87
C ASN A 399 2.47 -6.78 15.97
N LEU A 400 1.45 -7.58 15.71
CA LEU A 400 0.07 -7.11 15.64
C LEU A 400 -0.53 -6.86 17.02
N THR A 401 -1.37 -5.83 17.12
CA THR A 401 -2.12 -5.53 18.32
C THR A 401 -3.27 -6.53 18.54
N PRO A 402 -3.76 -6.67 19.79
CA PRO A 402 -4.83 -7.62 20.14
C PRO A 402 -6.12 -7.49 19.34
N ASP A 403 -6.44 -6.28 18.87
CA ASP A 403 -7.60 -5.96 18.06
C ASP A 403 -7.43 -6.43 16.61
N ALA A 404 -6.22 -6.36 16.06
CA ALA A 404 -5.89 -6.87 14.73
C ALA A 404 -6.00 -8.41 14.66
N LEU A 405 -5.83 -9.09 15.79
CA LEU A 405 -5.96 -10.54 15.94
C LEU A 405 -7.31 -10.92 16.58
N GLN A 406 -8.38 -10.98 15.78
CA GLN A 406 -9.70 -11.42 16.28
C GLN A 406 -9.77 -12.93 16.56
N SER A 407 -8.88 -13.73 15.97
CA SER A 407 -8.86 -15.19 16.11
C SER A 407 -8.26 -15.65 17.45
N ARG A 408 -8.91 -16.62 18.11
CA ARG A 408 -8.38 -17.33 19.29
C ARG A 408 -7.16 -18.21 18.99
N ARG A 409 -6.84 -18.40 17.69
CA ARG A 409 -5.72 -19.23 17.22
C ARG A 409 -4.36 -18.64 17.63
N PHE A 410 -4.28 -17.33 17.83
CA PHE A 410 -3.03 -16.62 18.07
C PHE A 410 -2.90 -16.16 19.51
N ARG A 411 -1.69 -16.24 20.07
CA ARG A 411 -1.37 -15.61 21.37
C ARG A 411 -1.23 -14.10 21.17
N LYS A 412 -1.97 -13.31 21.96
CA LYS A 412 -2.00 -11.85 21.85
C LYS A 412 -0.85 -11.19 22.62
N TRP A 413 -0.50 -9.97 22.22
CA TRP A 413 0.43 -9.08 22.92
C TRP A 413 -0.29 -8.21 23.95
N ASN A 414 0.42 -7.67 24.93
CA ASN A 414 -0.13 -6.63 25.83
C ASN A 414 0.35 -5.28 25.34
N THR A 415 -0.57 -4.33 25.14
CA THR A 415 -0.27 -3.03 24.51
C THR A 415 -0.77 -1.86 25.36
N MET A 416 0.05 -0.82 25.49
CA MET A 416 -0.34 0.48 26.04
C MET A 416 0.30 1.58 25.18
N LEU A 417 -0.46 2.62 24.83
CA LEU A 417 -0.01 3.76 24.04
C LEU A 417 -0.11 5.05 24.86
N TYR A 418 0.92 5.90 24.81
CA TYR A 418 0.94 7.20 25.45
C TYR A 418 1.28 8.28 24.44
N GLU A 419 0.53 9.37 24.46
CA GLU A 419 0.80 10.55 23.62
C GLU A 419 1.62 11.58 24.38
N GLY A 420 2.56 12.23 23.69
CA GLY A 420 3.42 13.26 24.25
C GLY A 420 3.76 14.33 23.23
N THR A 421 4.25 15.48 23.71
CA THR A 421 4.72 16.56 22.82
C THR A 421 6.03 17.14 23.33
N TRP A 422 6.96 17.42 22.41
CA TRP A 422 8.17 18.19 22.69
C TRP A 422 7.97 19.65 22.26
N ARG A 423 7.98 20.56 23.23
CA ARG A 423 7.81 22.00 23.02
C ARG A 423 9.09 22.73 23.41
N ARG A 424 9.61 23.53 22.47
CA ARG A 424 10.81 24.36 22.69
C ARG A 424 10.63 25.23 23.93
N GLY A 425 11.61 25.23 24.82
CA GLY A 425 11.58 25.99 26.08
C GLY A 425 10.68 25.41 27.18
N SER A 426 10.09 24.22 26.99
CA SER A 426 9.24 23.58 28.01
C SER A 426 9.46 22.08 28.15
N THR A 427 9.18 21.26 27.14
CA THR A 427 9.31 19.79 27.25
C THR A 427 10.41 19.20 26.36
N ALA A 428 11.06 20.02 25.53
CA ALA A 428 12.11 19.62 24.60
C ALA A 428 13.53 19.74 25.20
N GLY A 429 13.85 18.93 26.21
CA GLY A 429 15.13 19.00 26.95
C GLY A 429 16.31 18.21 26.40
N GLY A 430 16.17 17.62 25.21
CA GLY A 430 17.24 16.84 24.60
C GLY A 430 17.49 15.47 25.26
N CYS A 431 18.56 14.80 24.84
CA CYS A 431 18.94 13.49 25.36
C CYS A 431 19.82 13.58 26.62
N ARG A 432 20.21 12.44 27.19
CA ARG A 432 21.00 12.35 28.44
C ARG A 432 22.31 13.15 28.44
N ASN A 433 22.85 13.46 27.25
CA ASN A 433 24.07 14.23 27.04
C ASN A 433 23.90 15.74 27.29
N TYR A 434 22.67 16.22 27.48
CA TYR A 434 22.35 17.63 27.74
C TYR A 434 21.79 17.83 29.17
N PRO A 435 22.57 17.52 30.23
CA PRO A 435 22.06 17.58 31.61
C PRO A 435 21.80 19.01 32.13
N GLY A 436 22.29 20.04 31.42
CA GLY A 436 22.13 21.46 31.79
C GLY A 436 20.83 22.09 31.29
N ASP A 437 20.11 21.43 30.37
CA ASP A 437 18.79 21.86 29.95
C ASP A 437 17.75 21.26 30.91
N LEU A 438 17.17 22.10 31.77
CA LEU A 438 16.27 21.79 32.90
C LEU A 438 14.94 21.07 32.53
N THR A 439 14.88 20.42 31.37
CA THR A 439 13.70 19.75 30.81
C THR A 439 14.00 18.32 30.34
N ALA A 440 15.16 17.75 30.74
CA ALA A 440 15.48 16.35 30.50
C ALA A 440 14.49 15.44 31.25
N TRP A 441 13.75 14.61 30.50
CA TRP A 441 12.86 13.59 31.03
C TRP A 441 13.64 12.59 31.90
N ALA A 442 13.57 12.76 33.22
CA ALA A 442 13.79 11.66 34.15
C ALA A 442 12.50 10.84 34.20
N GLN A 443 12.34 9.87 33.30
CA GLN A 443 11.41 8.76 33.55
C GLN A 443 11.90 8.08 34.83
N ARG A 444 11.25 8.38 35.96
CA ARG A 444 11.21 7.45 37.08
C ARG A 444 10.49 6.23 36.54
N ALA A 445 11.26 5.22 36.12
CA ALA A 445 10.74 3.88 35.99
C ALA A 445 10.11 3.52 37.34
N CYS A 446 8.78 3.34 37.36
CA CYS A 446 8.13 2.63 38.45
C CYS A 446 8.82 1.27 38.58
N ARG A 447 9.39 1.03 39.76
CA ARG A 447 9.90 -0.29 40.15
C ARG A 447 8.77 -1.27 40.36
#